data_AF-A0A1S6FK24-F1
#
_entry.id   AF-A0A1S6FK24-F1
#
_cell.length_a   1.000
_cell.length_b   1.000
_cell.length_c   1.000
_cell.angle_alpha   90.00
_cell.angle_beta   90.00
_cell.angle_gamma   90.00
#
_symmetry.space_group_name_H-M   'P 1'
#
loop_
_entity.id
_entity.type
_entity.pdbx_description
1 polymer ?
#
loop_
_entity_poly.entity_id
_entity_poly.type
_entity_poly.pdbx_seq_one_letter_code
_entity_poly.pdbx_strand_id
1 'polypeptide(L)'
;MKPSLHGDLRQLRDRYRVRPGYWFAQKRYGWGVVPATWQGWALTSATLLLAGGIAKLTDRSALYQLFFIPLFGGALWLCWHKTEGDWRWRWGDKD
;
A
#
# COMPACT_ATOMS: atom_id res chain seq x y z
N MET A 1 -33.42 8.99 1.99
CA MET A 1 -33.19 7.53 2.07
C MET A 1 -31.87 7.30 2.81
N LYS A 2 -31.91 6.76 4.03
CA LYS A 2 -30.71 6.52 4.85
C LYS A 2 -30.20 5.11 4.49
N PRO A 3 -28.97 4.95 3.94
CA PRO A 3 -28.46 3.63 3.61
C PRO A 3 -28.40 2.78 4.89
N SER A 4 -28.81 1.51 4.80
CA SER A 4 -28.73 0.59 5.93
C SER A 4 -27.25 0.35 6.25
N LEU A 5 -26.84 0.59 7.50
CA LEU A 5 -25.43 0.51 7.93
C LEU A 5 -24.77 -0.85 7.58
N HIS A 6 -25.55 -1.92 7.52
CA HIS A 6 -25.08 -3.26 7.16
C HIS A 6 -24.80 -3.45 5.66
N GLY A 7 -25.47 -2.69 4.78
CA GLY A 7 -25.20 -2.70 3.34
C GLY A 7 -23.88 -2.00 3.01
N ASP A 8 -23.60 -0.90 3.69
CA ASP A 8 -22.42 -0.06 3.44
C ASP A 8 -21.11 -0.78 3.76
N LEU A 9 -21.02 -1.47 4.91
CA LEU A 9 -19.77 -2.12 5.34
C LEU A 9 -19.37 -3.29 4.42
N ARG A 10 -20.36 -4.04 3.89
CA ARG A 10 -20.08 -5.10 2.92
C ARG A 10 -19.56 -4.51 1.61
N GLN A 11 -20.15 -3.41 1.15
CA GLN A 11 -19.73 -2.74 -0.06
C GLN A 11 -18.31 -2.17 0.05
N LEU A 12 -17.95 -1.64 1.23
CA LEU A 12 -16.58 -1.19 1.50
C LEU A 12 -15.59 -2.35 1.50
N ARG A 13 -15.92 -3.47 2.15
CA ARG A 13 -15.04 -4.65 2.20
C ARG A 13 -14.79 -5.24 0.82
N ASP A 14 -15.84 -5.41 0.01
CA ASP A 14 -15.72 -5.98 -1.33
C ASP A 14 -14.89 -5.08 -2.25
N ARG A 15 -14.94 -3.76 -2.04
CA ARG A 15 -14.17 -2.79 -2.84
C ARG A 15 -12.66 -2.84 -2.58
N TYR A 16 -12.23 -3.28 -1.40
CA TYR A 16 -10.81 -3.49 -1.07
C TYR A 16 -10.38 -4.96 -1.19
N ARG A 17 -11.24 -5.83 -1.73
CA ARG A 17 -10.87 -7.22 -2.01
C ARG A 17 -10.07 -7.27 -3.30
N VAL A 18 -8.84 -7.78 -3.20
CA VAL A 18 -7.96 -7.95 -4.36
C VAL A 18 -8.07 -9.37 -4.95
N ARG A 19 -7.83 -9.49 -6.25
CA ARG A 19 -7.72 -10.77 -6.96
C ARG A 19 -6.58 -11.63 -6.39
N PRO A 20 -6.69 -12.97 -6.46
CA PRO A 20 -5.61 -13.86 -6.06
C PRO A 20 -4.27 -13.47 -6.73
N GLY A 21 -3.22 -13.39 -5.93
CA GLY A 21 -1.87 -13.02 -6.39
C GLY A 21 -1.49 -11.54 -6.19
N TYR A 22 -2.47 -10.66 -5.95
CA TYR A 22 -2.26 -9.26 -5.59
C TYR A 22 -2.31 -9.06 -4.07
N TRP A 23 -1.58 -8.07 -3.57
CA TRP A 23 -1.44 -7.78 -2.15
C TRP A 23 -1.97 -6.39 -1.77
N PHE A 24 -2.01 -5.49 -2.75
CA PHE A 24 -2.40 -4.10 -2.58
C PHE A 24 -3.62 -3.75 -3.42
N ALA A 25 -4.56 -3.02 -2.82
CA ALA A 25 -5.72 -2.44 -3.50
C ALA A 25 -5.47 -0.96 -3.80
N GLN A 26 -6.01 -0.48 -4.91
CA GLN A 26 -6.02 0.94 -5.25
C GLN A 26 -6.91 1.74 -4.29
N LYS A 27 -6.48 2.95 -3.92
CA LYS A 27 -7.34 3.86 -3.16
C LYS A 27 -8.50 4.34 -4.02
N ARG A 28 -9.68 4.51 -3.41
CA ARG A 28 -10.86 5.07 -4.10
C ARG A 28 -10.63 6.50 -4.57
N TYR A 29 -9.92 7.27 -3.76
CA TYR A 29 -9.64 8.67 -4.03
C TYR A 29 -8.13 8.91 -4.01
N GLY A 30 -7.69 9.73 -4.95
CA GLY A 30 -6.32 10.22 -5.03
C GLY A 30 -5.36 9.24 -5.70
N TRP A 31 -4.10 9.30 -5.27
CA TRP A 31 -3.02 8.48 -5.79
C TRP A 31 -2.54 7.47 -4.74
N GLY A 32 -2.23 6.26 -5.20
CA GLY A 32 -1.57 5.23 -4.42
C GLY A 32 -2.47 4.10 -3.95
N VAL A 33 -1.89 3.28 -3.09
CA VAL A 33 -2.38 1.92 -2.80
C VAL A 33 -2.44 1.67 -1.31
N VAL A 34 -3.18 0.65 -0.91
CA VAL A 34 -3.31 0.20 0.48
C VAL A 34 -3.15 -1.32 0.57
N PRO A 35 -2.54 -1.83 1.64
CA PRO A 35 -2.44 -3.26 1.86
C PRO A 35 -3.84 -3.85 2.09
N ALA A 36 -4.24 -4.75 1.19
CA ALA A 36 -5.54 -5.43 1.24
C ALA A 36 -5.43 -6.86 1.81
N THR A 37 -4.22 -7.42 1.79
CA THR A 37 -3.92 -8.77 2.28
C THR A 37 -2.90 -8.74 3.41
N TRP A 38 -2.78 -9.87 4.12
CA TRP A 38 -1.75 -10.03 5.14
C TRP A 38 -0.34 -9.90 4.55
N GLN A 39 -0.10 -10.31 3.30
CA GLN A 39 1.21 -10.13 2.65
C GLN A 39 1.51 -8.65 2.43
N GLY A 40 0.52 -7.86 2.00
CA GLY A 40 0.67 -6.42 1.84
C GLY A 40 0.97 -5.73 3.17
N TRP A 41 0.30 -6.15 4.24
CA TRP A 41 0.59 -5.69 5.60
C TRP A 41 1.98 -6.13 6.09
N ALA A 42 2.39 -7.38 5.82
CA ALA A 42 3.70 -7.87 6.18
C ALA A 42 4.81 -7.08 5.48
N LEU A 43 4.68 -6.82 4.17
CA LEU A 43 5.61 -5.96 3.43
C LEU A 43 5.65 -4.56 4.02
N THR A 44 4.49 -3.95 4.25
CA THR A 44 4.39 -2.58 4.79
C THR A 44 5.06 -2.48 6.15
N SER A 45 4.75 -3.38 7.07
CA SER A 45 5.34 -3.43 8.41
C SER A 45 6.84 -3.69 8.36
N ALA A 46 7.30 -4.64 7.52
CA ALA A 46 8.72 -4.93 7.35
C ALA A 46 9.47 -3.71 6.82
N THR A 47 8.94 -3.02 5.81
CA THR A 47 9.54 -1.79 5.27
C THR A 47 9.62 -0.70 6.34
N LEU A 48 8.56 -0.49 7.13
CA LEU A 48 8.56 0.50 8.20
C LEU A 48 9.56 0.17 9.32
N LEU A 49 9.65 -1.10 9.73
CA LEU A 49 10.60 -1.54 10.74
C LEU A 49 12.05 -1.38 10.25
N LEU A 50 12.34 -1.78 9.02
CA LEU A 50 13.67 -1.62 8.42
C LEU A 50 14.03 -0.14 8.26
N ALA A 51 13.10 0.70 7.81
CA ALA A 51 13.32 2.14 7.70
C ALA A 51 13.61 2.78 9.06
N GLY A 52 12.86 2.39 10.10
CA GLY A 52 13.09 2.82 11.47
C GLY A 52 14.45 2.36 12.01
N GLY A 53 14.84 1.12 11.73
CA GLY A 53 16.16 0.57 12.07
C GLY A 53 17.30 1.35 11.40
N ILE A 54 17.23 1.54 10.08
CA ILE A 54 18.24 2.31 9.32
C ILE A 54 18.36 3.73 9.90
N ALA A 55 17.23 4.39 10.18
CA ALA A 55 17.21 5.73 10.76
C ALA A 55 17.77 5.82 12.18
N LYS A 56 17.72 4.73 12.96
CA LYS A 56 18.29 4.65 14.32
C LYS A 56 19.77 4.32 14.32
N LEU A 57 20.23 3.45 13.41
CA LEU A 57 21.60 2.94 13.38
C LEU A 57 22.54 3.79 12.53
N THR A 58 22.01 4.60 11.62
CA THR A 58 22.83 5.38 10.68
C THR A 58 22.57 6.86 10.91
N ASP A 59 23.64 7.64 11.12
CA ASP A 59 23.55 9.09 10.94
C ASP A 59 23.12 9.40 9.51
N ARG A 60 22.58 10.60 9.24
CA ARG A 60 22.12 11.09 7.92
C ARG A 60 23.27 11.27 6.89
N SER A 61 24.17 10.29 6.84
CA SER A 61 25.36 10.13 6.06
C SER A 61 25.06 9.39 4.74
N ALA A 62 26.09 9.20 3.91
CA ALA A 62 25.97 8.47 2.65
C ALA A 62 25.46 7.03 2.83
N LEU A 63 25.79 6.37 3.95
CA LEU A 63 25.30 5.02 4.26
C LEU A 63 23.77 4.99 4.45
N TYR A 64 23.20 6.04 5.04
CA TYR A 64 21.75 6.14 5.20
C TYR A 64 21.08 6.17 3.83
N GLN A 65 21.58 6.99 2.90
CA GLN A 65 21.04 7.06 1.55
C GLN A 65 21.21 5.73 0.81
N LEU A 66 22.36 5.08 0.97
CA LEU A 66 22.67 3.80 0.33
C LEU A 66 21.70 2.69 0.72
N PHE A 67 21.22 2.63 1.97
CA PHE A 67 20.24 1.63 2.41
C PHE A 67 18.79 2.08 2.23
N PHE A 68 18.51 3.37 2.42
CA PHE A 68 17.15 3.88 2.41
C PHE A 68 16.56 3.91 1.00
N ILE A 69 17.33 4.34 0.00
CA ILE A 69 16.88 4.41 -1.41
C ILE A 69 16.47 3.03 -1.95
N PRO A 70 17.31 1.97 -1.89
CA PRO A 70 16.91 0.67 -2.40
C PRO A 70 15.81 0.01 -1.57
N LEU A 71 15.73 0.27 -0.25
CA LEU A 71 14.63 -0.22 0.58
C LEU A 71 13.29 0.32 0.08
N PHE A 72 13.16 1.64 -0.04
CA PHE A 72 11.93 2.26 -0.51
C PHE A 72 11.68 2.01 -2.00
N GLY A 73 12.72 2.04 -2.83
CA GLY A 73 12.62 1.72 -4.25
C GLY A 73 12.14 0.30 -4.50
N GLY A 74 12.71 -0.68 -3.78
CA GLY A 74 12.29 -2.08 -3.85
C GLY A 74 10.87 -2.28 -3.31
N ALA A 75 10.52 -1.64 -2.19
CA ALA A 75 9.17 -1.69 -1.65
C ALA A 75 8.14 -1.09 -2.63
N LEU A 76 8.44 0.07 -3.22
CA LEU A 76 7.58 0.71 -4.22
C LEU A 76 7.44 -0.14 -5.48
N TRP A 77 8.54 -0.73 -5.97
CA TRP A 77 8.53 -1.64 -7.10
C TRP A 77 7.65 -2.86 -6.84
N LEU A 78 7.76 -3.47 -5.65
CA LEU A 78 6.95 -4.61 -5.27
C LEU A 78 5.48 -4.23 -5.08
N CYS A 79 5.21 -3.06 -4.49
CA CYS A 79 3.87 -2.50 -4.41
C CYS A 79 3.28 -2.35 -5.82
N TRP A 80 4.01 -1.78 -6.77
CA TRP A 80 3.54 -1.63 -8.15
C TRP A 80 3.21 -2.99 -8.78
N HIS A 81 4.12 -3.97 -8.71
CA HIS A 81 3.87 -5.31 -9.28
C HIS A 81 2.77 -6.11 -8.59
N LYS A 82 2.50 -5.84 -7.31
CA LYS A 82 1.50 -6.55 -6.49
C LYS A 82 0.24 -5.73 -6.24
N THR A 83 0.06 -4.62 -6.94
CA THR A 83 -1.19 -3.86 -6.93
C THR A 83 -2.12 -4.33 -8.02
N GLU A 84 -3.38 -4.53 -7.67
CA GLU A 84 -4.41 -4.75 -8.68
C GLU A 84 -4.79 -3.43 -9.37
N GLY A 85 -4.51 -3.34 -10.68
CA GLY A 85 -4.85 -2.21 -11.54
C GLY A 85 -3.85 -1.06 -11.56
N ASP A 86 -4.12 -0.08 -12.41
CA ASP A 86 -3.17 1.00 -12.72
C ASP A 86 -3.03 2.03 -11.59
N TRP A 87 -1.79 2.48 -11.37
CA TRP A 87 -1.43 3.61 -10.52
C TRP A 87 -1.81 4.93 -11.18
N ARG A 88 -3.11 5.16 -11.31
CA ARG A 88 -3.69 6.40 -11.84
C ARG A 88 -4.41 7.15 -10.72
N TRP A 89 -4.49 8.47 -10.88
CA TRP A 89 -5.33 9.27 -10.01
C TRP A 89 -6.79 8.86 -10.17
N ARG A 90 -7.52 8.68 -9.07
CA ARG A 90 -8.95 8.36 -9.07
C ARG A 90 -9.74 9.43 -8.34
N TRP A 91 -10.82 9.90 -8.95
CA TRP A 91 -11.79 10.81 -8.32
C TRP A 91 -12.94 10.06 -7.61
N GLY A 92 -12.81 8.74 -7.46
CA GLY A 92 -13.84 7.89 -6.87
C GLY A 92 -14.98 7.52 -7.82
N ASP A 93 -14.72 7.64 -9.13
CA ASP A 93 -15.63 7.23 -10.18
C ASP A 93 -15.98 5.74 -10.06
N LYS A 94 -17.22 5.42 -10.42
CA LYS A 94 -17.77 4.06 -10.41
C LYS A 94 -17.31 3.34 -11.68
N ASP A 95 -16.05 2.96 -11.74
CA ASP A 95 -15.63 1.88 -12.63
C ASP A 95 -15.92 0.53 -11.98
#